data_AF-A0A0C3A1D6-F1
#
_entry.id   AF-A0A0C3A1D6-F1
#
_cell.length_a   1.000
_cell.length_b   1.000
_cell.length_c   1.000
_cell.angle_alpha   90.00
_cell.angle_beta   90.00
_cell.angle_gamma   90.00
#
_symmetry.space_group_name_H-M   'P 1'
#
loop_
_entity.id
_entity.type
_entity.pdbx_description
1 polymer ?
#
loop_
_entity_poly.entity_id
_entity_poly.type
_entity_poly.pdbx_seq_one_letter_code
_entity_poly.pdbx_strand_id
1 'polypeptide(L)'
;MVRAMECHRDVADQYFNSNVWHKAPTGLCCNNCSCVKPPTQPQTPPSQTIQFIFKSGLSPNKSPRHNGKRPMVPSSEGLATRRDEHLESAKDLLVSWRYNMWMTEYADAVPYGAEALLPDAIIDKIASNWRLATLDDLGALGWSKSRAHCHGKVILKQLKELNVTVDANKKVVGHSVVKQPKEKQLCTPCSDSSNPSRPSTSHSKKAVLGPSAQNTISTSSVSHAALASVFTSMPQPPMASEPDDDGAKNPDCDFSCPISHYLPFHTPSLFSPPVVVPSQSTPSVPATTSSYDI
;
A
#
# COMPACT_ATOMS: atom_id res chain seq x y z
N MET A 1 17.87 -20.36 -30.08
CA MET A 1 17.18 -20.19 -28.78
C MET A 1 16.17 -21.32 -28.63
N VAL A 2 16.44 -22.27 -27.74
CA VAL A 2 15.49 -23.33 -27.40
C VAL A 2 14.48 -22.74 -26.42
N ARG A 3 13.20 -22.65 -26.80
CA ARG A 3 12.13 -22.22 -25.90
C ARG A 3 11.74 -23.42 -25.06
N ALA A 4 11.93 -23.34 -23.75
CA ALA A 4 11.39 -24.36 -22.84
C ALA A 4 9.86 -24.31 -22.94
N MET A 5 9.23 -25.45 -23.27
CA MET A 5 7.77 -25.60 -23.34
C MET A 5 7.15 -25.88 -21.95
N GLU A 6 8.00 -26.10 -20.94
CA GLU A 6 7.59 -26.52 -19.60
C GLU A 6 7.23 -25.32 -18.70
N CYS A 7 6.37 -25.56 -17.72
CA CYS A 7 6.04 -24.58 -16.70
C CYS A 7 7.29 -24.21 -15.89
N HIS A 8 7.58 -22.92 -15.76
CA HIS A 8 8.74 -22.46 -14.98
C HIS A 8 8.70 -22.92 -13.51
N ARG A 9 7.49 -23.14 -12.96
CA ARG A 9 7.32 -23.64 -11.60
C ARG A 9 7.77 -25.10 -11.49
N ASP A 10 7.40 -25.93 -12.45
CA ASP A 10 7.75 -27.35 -12.46
C ASP A 10 9.26 -27.53 -12.64
N VAL A 11 9.89 -26.71 -13.48
CA VAL A 11 11.36 -26.68 -13.66
C VAL A 11 12.06 -26.28 -12.36
N ALA A 12 11.53 -25.29 -11.64
CA ALA A 12 12.08 -24.90 -10.35
C ALA A 12 11.92 -26.03 -9.32
N ASP A 13 10.74 -26.65 -9.24
CA ASP A 13 10.48 -27.74 -8.30
C ASP A 13 11.38 -28.96 -8.58
N GLN A 14 11.63 -29.26 -9.86
CA GLN A 14 12.58 -30.29 -10.26
C GLN A 14 14.03 -29.92 -9.89
N TYR A 15 14.42 -28.66 -10.08
CA TYR A 15 15.77 -28.19 -9.73
C TYR A 15 16.02 -28.24 -8.22
N PHE A 16 15.02 -27.92 -7.41
CA PHE A 16 15.13 -27.91 -5.94
C PHE A 16 14.77 -29.27 -5.28
N ASN A 17 14.44 -30.30 -6.06
CA ASN A 17 13.97 -31.59 -5.56
C ASN A 17 12.87 -31.46 -4.50
N SER A 18 11.96 -30.50 -4.69
CA SER A 18 10.81 -30.33 -3.82
C SER A 18 9.84 -31.48 -4.11
N ASN A 19 9.93 -32.58 -3.35
CA ASN A 19 8.92 -33.65 -3.38
C ASN A 19 7.55 -33.20 -2.81
N VAL A 20 7.30 -31.90 -2.76
CA VAL A 20 6.09 -31.29 -2.24
C VAL A 20 5.08 -31.22 -3.37
N TRP A 21 4.01 -32.00 -3.25
CA TRP A 21 2.91 -31.98 -4.20
C TRP A 21 2.16 -30.65 -4.05
N HIS A 22 2.45 -29.69 -4.93
CA HIS A 22 1.78 -28.41 -4.92
C HIS A 22 0.35 -28.53 -5.47
N LYS A 23 -0.60 -27.86 -4.81
CA LYS A 23 -1.93 -27.65 -5.38
C LYS A 23 -1.81 -26.79 -6.63
N ALA A 24 -2.66 -27.03 -7.62
CA ALA A 24 -2.71 -26.20 -8.83
C ALA A 24 -2.82 -24.72 -8.45
N PRO A 25 -2.05 -23.82 -9.11
CA PRO A 25 -2.07 -22.41 -8.79
C PRO A 25 -3.49 -21.85 -8.99
N THR A 26 -4.01 -21.15 -7.98
CA THR A 26 -5.35 -20.53 -8.02
C THR A 26 -5.43 -19.29 -8.93
N GLY A 27 -4.38 -19.00 -9.70
CA GLY A 27 -4.25 -17.83 -10.56
C GLY A 27 -3.37 -18.09 -11.78
N LEU A 28 -3.06 -17.02 -12.54
CA LEU A 28 -2.18 -17.09 -13.71
C LEU A 28 -0.78 -17.59 -13.31
N CYS A 29 -0.32 -18.68 -13.91
CA CYS A 29 0.89 -19.39 -13.49
C CYS A 29 2.18 -18.78 -14.05
N CYS A 30 2.43 -18.94 -15.36
CA CYS A 30 3.55 -18.34 -16.08
C CYS A 30 3.20 -18.28 -17.57
N ASN A 31 4.02 -17.57 -18.37
CA ASN A 31 3.74 -17.37 -19.79
C ASN A 31 3.63 -18.69 -20.58
N ASN A 32 4.39 -19.73 -20.19
CA ASN A 32 4.31 -21.05 -20.83
C ASN A 32 2.97 -21.74 -20.53
N CYS A 33 2.46 -21.65 -19.29
CA CYS A 33 1.15 -22.18 -18.92
C CYS A 33 0.00 -21.42 -19.58
N SER A 34 0.17 -20.12 -19.82
CA SER A 34 -0.84 -19.31 -20.53
C SER A 34 -1.02 -19.72 -22.00
N CYS A 35 0.01 -20.33 -22.61
CA CYS A 35 -0.05 -20.79 -24.00
C CYS A 35 -0.72 -22.16 -24.15
N VAL A 36 -0.73 -22.98 -23.10
CA VAL A 36 -1.38 -24.30 -23.10
C VAL A 36 -2.82 -24.13 -22.63
N LYS A 37 -3.74 -23.80 -23.54
CA LYS A 37 -5.17 -23.83 -23.23
C LYS A 37 -5.55 -25.27 -22.88
N PRO A 38 -6.00 -25.57 -21.65
CA PRO A 38 -6.52 -26.90 -21.36
C PRO A 38 -7.72 -27.16 -22.27
N PRO A 39 -7.91 -28.41 -22.75
CA PRO A 39 -9.13 -28.78 -23.44
C PRO A 39 -10.29 -28.46 -22.52
N THR A 40 -11.13 -27.51 -22.94
CA THR A 40 -12.26 -27.01 -22.18
C THR A 40 -13.31 -28.11 -22.14
N GLN A 41 -13.20 -29.02 -21.17
CA GLN A 41 -14.29 -29.95 -20.88
C GLN A 41 -15.29 -29.19 -19.99
N PRO A 42 -16.53 -28.95 -20.46
CA PRO A 42 -17.53 -28.26 -19.67
C PRO A 42 -17.97 -29.15 -18.50
N GLN A 43 -17.48 -28.88 -17.29
CA GLN A 43 -18.07 -29.43 -16.08
C GLN A 43 -19.37 -28.68 -15.79
N THR A 44 -20.49 -29.37 -15.99
CA THR A 44 -21.82 -28.92 -15.60
C THR A 44 -21.87 -28.92 -14.07
N PRO A 45 -22.16 -27.79 -13.40
CA PRO A 45 -22.34 -27.79 -11.96
C PRO A 45 -23.60 -28.59 -11.57
N PRO A 46 -23.56 -29.43 -10.53
CA PRO A 46 -24.76 -30.10 -10.04
C PRO A 46 -25.75 -29.07 -9.50
N SER A 47 -26.97 -29.13 -10.04
CA SER A 47 -28.08 -28.26 -9.68
C SER A 47 -28.46 -28.48 -8.21
N GLN A 48 -28.13 -27.53 -7.34
CA GLN A 48 -28.65 -27.49 -5.98
C GLN A 48 -29.95 -26.68 -5.95
N THR A 49 -31.07 -27.38 -5.82
CA THR A 49 -32.39 -26.81 -5.58
C THR A 49 -32.45 -26.24 -4.17
N ILE A 50 -32.18 -24.95 -4.01
CA ILE A 50 -32.42 -24.25 -2.74
C ILE A 50 -33.88 -23.74 -2.75
N GLN A 51 -34.75 -24.41 -2.00
CA GLN A 51 -36.10 -23.92 -1.75
C GLN A 51 -36.06 -22.79 -0.71
N PHE A 52 -36.09 -21.54 -1.18
CA PHE A 52 -36.35 -20.39 -0.32
C PHE A 52 -37.85 -20.13 -0.23
N ILE A 53 -38.42 -20.40 0.96
CA ILE A 53 -39.76 -19.97 1.36
C ILE A 53 -39.71 -18.45 1.58
N PHE A 54 -40.10 -17.68 0.57
CA PHE A 54 -40.31 -16.23 0.73
C PHE A 54 -41.69 -15.99 1.38
N LYS A 55 -41.68 -15.58 2.65
CA LYS A 55 -42.85 -14.98 3.30
C LYS A 55 -43.14 -13.63 2.64
N SER A 56 -44.34 -13.53 2.07
CA SER A 56 -44.92 -12.38 1.39
C SER A 56 -45.11 -11.18 2.32
N GLY A 57 -44.06 -10.38 2.51
CA GLY A 57 -44.15 -9.03 3.07
C GLY A 57 -44.34 -8.01 1.94
N LEU A 58 -45.49 -7.35 1.92
CA LEU A 58 -45.89 -6.31 0.99
C LEU A 58 -44.79 -5.25 0.81
N SER A 59 -44.17 -5.20 -0.38
CA SER A 59 -43.22 -4.17 -0.79
C SER A 59 -43.77 -3.37 -1.98
N PRO A 60 -43.51 -2.05 -2.04
CA PRO A 60 -44.35 -1.11 -2.78
C PRO A 60 -43.99 -1.02 -4.26
N ASN A 61 -45.02 -0.65 -5.04
CA ASN A 61 -45.02 -0.16 -6.41
C ASN A 61 -45.10 -1.21 -7.54
N LYS A 62 -46.34 -1.66 -7.76
CA LYS A 62 -46.80 -2.48 -8.89
C LYS A 62 -47.12 -1.57 -10.09
N SER A 63 -46.15 -1.31 -10.95
CA SER A 63 -46.46 -1.20 -12.38
C SER A 63 -45.49 -2.11 -13.14
N PRO A 64 -45.99 -3.20 -13.76
CA PRO A 64 -45.18 -4.09 -14.57
C PRO A 64 -44.68 -3.33 -15.81
N ARG A 65 -43.36 -3.13 -15.93
CA ARG A 65 -42.76 -2.68 -17.18
C ARG A 65 -42.50 -3.90 -18.07
N HIS A 66 -42.73 -3.73 -19.37
CA HIS A 66 -42.89 -4.79 -20.39
C HIS A 66 -41.76 -5.83 -20.50
N ASN A 67 -40.57 -5.60 -19.92
CA ASN A 67 -39.43 -6.54 -19.97
C ASN A 67 -38.91 -7.01 -18.60
N GLY A 68 -39.61 -6.72 -17.49
CA GLY A 68 -39.26 -7.21 -16.14
C GLY A 68 -37.90 -6.76 -15.57
N LYS A 69 -37.05 -6.09 -16.37
CA LYS A 69 -35.74 -5.58 -15.96
C LYS A 69 -35.80 -4.06 -15.88
N ARG A 70 -35.48 -3.49 -14.73
CA ARG A 70 -35.21 -2.06 -14.60
C ARG A 70 -33.91 -1.79 -15.38
N PRO A 71 -33.86 -0.86 -16.35
CA PRO A 71 -32.58 -0.39 -16.85
C PRO A 71 -31.84 0.20 -15.65
N MET A 72 -30.72 -0.43 -15.29
CA MET A 72 -29.79 0.12 -14.34
C MET A 72 -29.21 1.35 -15.03
N VAL A 73 -29.81 2.53 -14.81
CA VAL A 73 -29.25 3.78 -15.28
C VAL A 73 -27.85 3.81 -14.68
N PRO A 74 -26.77 3.71 -15.48
CA PRO A 74 -25.44 3.87 -14.94
C PRO A 74 -25.44 5.28 -14.36
N SER A 75 -25.29 5.37 -13.04
CA SER A 75 -25.14 6.64 -12.35
C SER A 75 -23.77 7.19 -12.77
N SER A 76 -23.70 7.74 -13.98
CA SER A 76 -22.44 8.13 -14.64
C SER A 76 -21.77 9.32 -13.96
N GLU A 77 -22.47 10.01 -13.06
CA GLU A 77 -21.99 11.25 -12.48
C GLU A 77 -22.23 11.24 -10.96
N GLY A 78 -21.15 11.07 -10.20
CA GLY A 78 -21.01 11.80 -8.93
C GLY A 78 -20.95 11.03 -7.62
N LEU A 79 -21.13 9.70 -7.58
CA LEU A 79 -21.12 8.96 -6.30
C LEU A 79 -19.89 8.07 -6.07
N ALA A 80 -19.27 7.52 -7.12
CA ALA A 80 -18.13 6.62 -6.93
C ALA A 80 -16.80 7.36 -6.65
N THR A 81 -16.57 8.52 -7.27
CA THR A 81 -15.28 9.24 -7.20
C THR A 81 -14.93 9.72 -5.80
N ARG A 82 -15.92 9.98 -4.95
CA ARG A 82 -15.71 10.54 -3.60
C ARG A 82 -14.97 9.59 -2.67
N ARG A 83 -15.17 8.28 -2.83
CA ARG A 83 -14.48 7.28 -2.01
C ARG A 83 -13.01 7.20 -2.41
N ASP A 84 -12.75 7.27 -3.71
CA ASP A 84 -11.40 7.17 -4.26
C ASP A 84 -10.59 8.43 -3.94
N GLU A 85 -11.19 9.63 -4.02
CA GLU A 85 -10.56 10.89 -3.62
C GLU A 85 -10.16 10.91 -2.13
N HIS A 86 -11.02 10.41 -1.24
CA HIS A 86 -10.73 10.32 0.20
C HIS A 86 -9.60 9.31 0.48
N LEU A 87 -9.66 8.16 -0.19
CA LEU A 87 -8.64 7.12 -0.07
C LEU A 87 -7.28 7.63 -0.53
N GLU A 88 -7.21 8.34 -1.65
CA GLU A 88 -5.96 8.92 -2.16
C GLU A 88 -5.42 10.00 -1.21
N SER A 89 -6.30 10.89 -0.73
CA SER A 89 -5.91 11.92 0.24
C SER A 89 -5.36 11.33 1.54
N ALA A 90 -5.93 10.21 2.01
CA ALA A 90 -5.44 9.50 3.19
C ALA A 90 -4.08 8.85 2.93
N LYS A 91 -3.86 8.28 1.74
CA LYS A 91 -2.56 7.72 1.35
C LYS A 91 -1.48 8.79 1.31
N ASP A 92 -1.73 9.91 0.64
CA ASP A 92 -0.79 11.01 0.52
C ASP A 92 -0.38 11.56 1.89
N LEU A 93 -1.36 11.70 2.79
CA LEU A 93 -1.13 12.11 4.17
C LEU A 93 -0.21 11.14 4.91
N LEU A 94 -0.47 9.83 4.82
CA LEU A 94 0.31 8.79 5.50
C LEU A 94 1.73 8.68 4.93
N VAL A 95 1.89 8.80 3.62
CA VAL A 95 3.20 8.81 2.95
C VAL A 95 3.99 10.04 3.39
N SER A 96 3.37 11.21 3.40
CA SER A 96 3.99 12.45 3.86
C SER A 96 4.42 12.36 5.32
N TRP A 97 3.54 11.84 6.19
CA TRP A 97 3.85 11.58 7.59
C TRP A 97 5.05 10.63 7.73
N ARG A 98 5.07 9.53 6.97
CA ARG A 98 6.14 8.53 6.99
C ARG A 98 7.50 9.14 6.66
N TYR A 99 7.58 9.93 5.59
CA TYR A 99 8.83 10.58 5.20
C TYR A 99 9.28 11.65 6.19
N ASN A 100 8.35 12.50 6.65
CA ASN A 100 8.67 13.54 7.62
C ASN A 100 9.19 12.93 8.93
N MET A 101 8.49 11.93 9.46
CA MET A 101 8.87 11.25 10.69
C MET A 101 10.23 10.55 10.57
N TRP A 102 10.47 9.89 9.44
CA TRP A 102 11.76 9.25 9.18
C TRP A 102 12.90 10.29 9.15
N MET A 103 12.71 11.39 8.41
CA MET A 103 13.69 12.47 8.30
C MET A 103 13.99 13.13 9.65
N THR A 104 12.98 13.32 10.50
CA THR A 104 13.14 14.05 11.77
C THR A 104 13.67 13.19 12.91
N GLU A 105 13.26 11.92 12.99
CA GLU A 105 13.55 11.08 14.15
C GLU A 105 14.52 9.92 13.86
N TYR A 106 14.58 9.42 12.62
CA TYR A 106 15.24 8.14 12.34
C TYR A 106 16.42 8.21 11.38
N ALA A 107 16.53 9.28 10.58
CA ALA A 107 17.53 9.40 9.51
C ALA A 107 18.97 9.19 10.00
N ASP A 108 19.30 9.68 11.21
CA ASP A 108 20.65 9.57 11.77
C ASP A 108 20.88 8.25 12.52
N ALA A 109 19.83 7.64 13.06
CA ALA A 109 19.94 6.51 13.98
C ALA A 109 19.83 5.15 13.29
N VAL A 110 19.12 5.07 12.17
CA VAL A 110 18.66 3.79 11.62
C VAL A 110 18.92 3.73 10.10
N PRO A 111 19.66 2.71 9.60
CA PRO A 111 19.99 2.58 8.18
C PRO A 111 18.83 2.08 7.32
N TYR A 112 17.65 1.87 7.90
CA TYR A 112 16.46 1.42 7.19
C TYR A 112 15.73 2.64 6.62
N GLY A 113 15.24 2.53 5.38
CA GLY A 113 14.48 3.60 4.71
C GLY A 113 13.12 3.88 5.36
N ALA A 114 12.47 4.95 4.90
CA ALA A 114 11.16 5.38 5.41
C ALA A 114 10.08 4.29 5.27
N GLU A 115 10.19 3.43 4.26
CA GLU A 115 9.33 2.27 4.01
C GLU A 115 9.36 1.27 5.17
N ALA A 116 10.48 1.20 5.87
CA ALA A 116 10.63 0.34 7.03
C ALA A 116 9.84 0.84 8.23
N LEU A 117 9.48 2.13 8.33
CA LEU A 117 8.69 2.71 9.42
C LEU A 117 7.20 2.34 9.28
N LEU A 118 6.67 2.52 8.07
CA LEU A 118 5.29 2.26 7.72
C LEU A 118 5.20 1.68 6.29
N PRO A 119 5.13 0.34 6.13
CA PRO A 119 5.10 -0.30 4.81
C PRO A 119 3.86 0.08 3.99
N ASP A 120 3.99 0.14 2.66
CA ASP A 120 2.89 0.53 1.75
C ASP A 120 1.65 -0.35 1.93
N ALA A 121 1.82 -1.66 2.13
CA ALA A 121 0.71 -2.57 2.38
C ALA A 121 -0.09 -2.23 3.64
N ILE A 122 0.54 -1.58 4.63
CA ILE A 122 -0.13 -1.09 5.84
C ILE A 122 -0.79 0.27 5.56
N ILE A 123 -0.14 1.15 4.79
CA ILE A 123 -0.74 2.41 4.33
C ILE A 123 -2.04 2.15 3.58
N ASP A 124 -2.04 1.22 2.62
CA ASP A 124 -3.24 0.83 1.86
C ASP A 124 -4.37 0.36 2.76
N LYS A 125 -4.05 -0.49 3.75
CA LYS A 125 -5.03 -1.00 4.72
C LYS A 125 -5.60 0.11 5.60
N ILE A 126 -4.74 0.99 6.12
CA ILE A 126 -5.16 2.12 6.96
C ILE A 126 -6.03 3.08 6.14
N ALA A 127 -5.59 3.48 4.95
CA ALA A 127 -6.33 4.38 4.07
C ALA A 127 -7.70 3.79 3.64
N SER A 128 -7.76 2.47 3.41
CA SER A 128 -9.01 1.79 3.06
C SER A 128 -10.03 1.73 4.21
N ASN A 129 -9.57 1.90 5.45
CA ASN A 129 -10.38 1.82 6.66
C ASN A 129 -10.44 3.16 7.40
N TRP A 130 -11.41 3.99 7.03
CA TRP A 130 -11.59 5.32 7.62
C TRP A 130 -12.13 5.32 9.06
N ARG A 131 -12.56 4.16 9.59
CA ARG A 131 -13.24 4.03 10.90
C ARG A 131 -12.30 3.69 12.06
N LEU A 132 -11.00 3.80 11.85
CA LEU A 132 -10.00 3.51 12.88
C LEU A 132 -10.12 4.53 14.02
N ALA A 133 -10.38 4.05 15.23
CA ALA A 133 -10.57 4.90 16.40
C ALA A 133 -9.52 4.65 17.48
N THR A 134 -9.03 3.42 17.55
CA THR A 134 -8.16 2.91 18.61
C THR A 134 -6.81 2.43 18.07
N LEU A 135 -5.83 2.29 18.96
CA LEU A 135 -4.51 1.74 18.62
C LEU A 135 -4.59 0.24 18.32
N ASP A 136 -5.56 -0.46 18.92
CA ASP A 136 -5.79 -1.89 18.66
C ASP A 136 -6.28 -2.13 17.24
N ASP A 137 -7.09 -1.21 16.69
CA ASP A 137 -7.53 -1.29 15.29
C ASP A 137 -6.32 -1.28 14.33
N LEU A 138 -5.31 -0.46 14.62
CA LEU A 138 -4.07 -0.40 13.84
C LEU A 138 -3.26 -1.69 13.96
N GLY A 139 -3.19 -2.27 15.16
CA GLY A 139 -2.58 -3.58 15.39
C GLY A 139 -3.29 -4.70 14.62
N ALA A 140 -4.62 -4.67 14.56
CA ALA A 140 -5.43 -5.66 13.83
C ALA A 140 -5.19 -5.63 12.31
N LEU A 141 -4.75 -4.50 11.75
CA LEU A 141 -4.37 -4.41 10.32
C LEU A 141 -3.01 -5.08 10.01
N GLY A 142 -2.30 -5.53 11.05
CA GLY A 142 -0.97 -6.15 10.95
C GLY A 142 0.17 -5.16 11.13
N TRP A 143 -0.09 -3.94 11.63
CA TRP A 143 0.98 -3.04 12.03
C TRP A 143 1.51 -3.44 13.42
N SER A 144 2.83 -3.32 13.64
CA SER A 144 3.44 -3.73 14.91
C SER A 144 2.85 -2.95 16.08
N LYS A 145 2.45 -3.65 17.16
CA LYS A 145 1.87 -3.05 18.37
C LYS A 145 2.76 -1.96 18.96
N SER A 146 4.08 -2.18 19.01
CA SER A 146 5.02 -1.19 19.56
C SER A 146 5.03 0.11 18.75
N ARG A 147 4.98 0.00 17.43
CA ARG A 147 4.95 1.16 16.53
C ARG A 147 3.60 1.85 16.52
N ALA A 148 2.51 1.08 16.54
CA ALA A 148 1.18 1.62 16.74
C ALA A 148 1.08 2.39 18.07
N HIS A 149 1.74 1.93 19.13
CA HIS A 149 1.78 2.63 20.40
C HIS A 149 2.58 3.95 20.34
N CYS A 150 3.82 3.92 19.81
CA CYS A 150 4.64 5.14 19.72
C CYS A 150 4.04 6.18 18.74
N HIS A 151 3.56 5.75 17.57
CA HIS A 151 3.22 6.64 16.44
C HIS A 151 1.73 6.71 16.11
N GLY A 152 0.95 5.70 16.51
CA GLY A 152 -0.44 5.55 16.08
C GLY A 152 -1.35 6.68 16.57
N LYS A 153 -1.08 7.29 17.73
CA LYS A 153 -1.87 8.44 18.22
C LYS A 153 -1.79 9.63 17.26
N VAL A 154 -0.60 9.92 16.74
CA VAL A 154 -0.36 11.02 15.78
C VAL A 154 -1.08 10.73 14.47
N ILE A 155 -0.94 9.52 13.94
CA ILE A 155 -1.61 9.09 12.70
C ILE A 155 -3.14 9.16 12.84
N LEU A 156 -3.70 8.62 13.93
CA LEU A 156 -5.15 8.65 14.17
C LEU A 156 -5.68 10.08 14.29
N LYS A 157 -4.90 10.99 14.90
CA LYS A 157 -5.26 12.41 14.97
C LYS A 157 -5.32 13.03 13.57
N GLN A 158 -4.29 12.85 12.74
CA GLN A 158 -4.24 13.40 11.39
C GLN A 158 -5.36 12.83 10.48
N LEU A 159 -5.65 11.53 10.58
CA LEU A 159 -6.75 10.92 9.83
C LEU A 159 -8.13 11.45 10.27
N LYS A 160 -8.32 11.73 11.57
CA LYS A 160 -9.55 12.37 12.07
C LYS A 160 -9.69 13.79 11.54
N GLU A 161 -8.61 14.57 11.52
CA GLU A 161 -8.61 15.92 10.95
C GLU A 161 -8.96 15.89 9.45
N LEU A 162 -8.38 14.96 8.68
CA LEU A 162 -8.72 14.75 7.27
C LEU A 162 -10.20 14.39 7.07
N ASN A 163 -10.78 13.55 7.93
CA ASN A 163 -12.20 13.22 7.84
C ASN A 163 -13.09 14.45 8.09
N VAL A 164 -12.74 15.29 9.07
CA VAL A 164 -13.46 16.53 9.37
C VAL A 164 -13.39 17.51 8.20
N THR A 165 -12.24 17.67 7.55
CA THR A 165 -12.09 18.57 6.40
C THR A 165 -12.89 18.08 5.19
N VAL A 166 -12.87 16.77 4.91
CA VAL A 166 -13.66 16.18 3.81
C VAL A 166 -15.17 16.31 4.07
N ASP A 167 -15.62 16.10 5.31
CA ASP A 167 -17.03 16.31 5.68
C ASP A 167 -17.45 17.79 5.61
N ALA A 168 -16.55 18.72 5.98
CA ALA A 168 -16.79 20.15 5.83
C ALA A 168 -16.93 20.54 4.34
N ASN A 169 -16.02 20.07 3.49
CA ASN A 169 -16.06 20.31 2.04
C ASN A 169 -17.35 19.77 1.41
N LYS A 170 -17.82 18.61 1.88
CA LYS A 170 -19.08 18.01 1.43
C LYS A 170 -20.29 18.89 1.75
N LYS A 171 -20.31 19.55 2.92
CA LYS A 171 -21.41 20.45 3.31
C LYS A 171 -21.45 21.70 2.43
N VAL A 172 -20.29 22.25 2.08
CA VAL A 172 -20.18 23.43 1.21
C VAL A 172 -20.71 23.12 -0.20
N VAL A 173 -20.26 22.02 -0.80
CA VAL A 173 -20.69 21.64 -2.17
C VAL A 173 -22.18 21.31 -2.21
N GLY A 174 -22.74 20.69 -1.16
CA GLY A 174 -24.16 20.36 -1.08
C GLY A 174 -25.10 21.56 -1.02
N HIS A 175 -24.64 22.72 -0.55
CA HIS A 175 -25.45 23.95 -0.50
C HIS A 175 -25.32 24.84 -1.74
N SER A 176 -24.27 24.70 -2.55
CA SER A 176 -24.13 25.47 -3.79
C SER A 176 -24.96 24.93 -4.96
N VAL A 177 -25.56 23.74 -4.84
CA VAL A 177 -26.60 23.26 -5.78
C VAL A 177 -27.98 23.81 -5.38
N VAL A 178 -28.05 25.06 -4.94
CA VAL A 178 -29.30 25.81 -4.97
C VAL A 178 -29.59 26.04 -6.44
N LYS A 179 -30.65 25.36 -6.90
CA LYS A 179 -31.35 25.55 -8.17
C LYS A 179 -31.07 26.95 -8.72
N GLN A 180 -30.20 27.02 -9.73
CA GLN A 180 -30.23 28.12 -10.68
C GLN A 180 -31.72 28.31 -11.01
N PRO A 181 -32.32 29.47 -10.69
CA PRO A 181 -33.71 29.70 -11.03
C PRO A 181 -33.80 29.46 -12.52
N LYS A 182 -34.66 28.53 -12.90
CA LYS A 182 -34.95 28.18 -14.28
C LYS A 182 -35.48 29.47 -14.90
N GLU A 183 -34.57 30.31 -15.39
CA GLU A 183 -34.89 31.51 -16.12
C GLU A 183 -35.75 31.02 -17.27
N LYS A 184 -37.02 31.40 -17.22
CA LYS A 184 -37.99 31.07 -18.25
C LYS A 184 -37.41 31.66 -19.53
N GLN A 185 -36.76 30.80 -20.32
CA GLN A 185 -36.30 31.13 -21.64
C GLN A 185 -37.56 31.44 -22.44
N LEU A 186 -37.88 32.73 -22.48
CA LEU A 186 -38.95 33.30 -23.26
C LEU A 186 -38.63 32.90 -24.70
N CYS A 187 -39.53 32.12 -25.29
CA CYS A 187 -39.45 31.72 -26.68
C CYS A 187 -39.27 32.98 -27.54
N THR A 188 -38.08 33.14 -28.10
CA THR A 188 -37.87 34.06 -29.22
C THR A 188 -38.56 33.43 -30.44
N PRO A 189 -39.47 34.14 -31.12
CA PRO A 189 -40.20 33.61 -32.25
C PRO A 189 -39.27 33.25 -33.41
N CYS A 190 -39.68 32.20 -34.12
CA CYS A 190 -39.05 31.64 -35.30
C CYS A 190 -38.67 32.72 -36.31
N SER A 191 -37.45 32.67 -36.81
CA SER A 191 -37.09 33.24 -38.10
C SER A 191 -36.48 32.14 -38.94
N ASP A 192 -37.24 31.75 -39.96
CA ASP A 192 -36.82 30.92 -41.08
C ASP A 192 -35.51 31.46 -41.66
N SER A 193 -34.48 30.61 -41.78
CA SER A 193 -33.50 30.76 -42.86
C SER A 193 -32.63 29.50 -43.02
N SER A 194 -32.93 28.77 -44.08
CA SER A 194 -32.03 27.97 -44.93
C SER A 194 -30.92 27.10 -44.31
N ASN A 195 -31.09 25.79 -44.51
CA ASN A 195 -30.04 24.78 -44.71
C ASN A 195 -28.74 25.35 -45.33
N PRO A 196 -27.58 24.84 -44.89
CA PRO A 196 -26.90 23.90 -45.79
C PRO A 196 -26.33 22.64 -45.10
N SER A 197 -26.60 21.52 -45.76
CA SER A 197 -25.68 20.42 -46.09
C SER A 197 -24.63 19.98 -45.06
N ARG A 198 -25.02 18.88 -44.41
CA ARG A 198 -24.23 17.87 -43.72
C ARG A 198 -23.02 17.36 -44.56
N PRO A 199 -21.77 17.48 -44.08
CA PRO A 199 -20.71 16.59 -44.51
C PRO A 199 -20.74 15.30 -43.66
N SER A 200 -20.88 14.20 -44.36
CA SER A 200 -20.69 12.84 -43.87
C SER A 200 -19.21 12.63 -43.57
N THR A 201 -18.83 12.44 -42.31
CA THR A 201 -17.48 11.97 -41.96
C THR A 201 -17.53 10.50 -41.54
N SER A 202 -17.00 9.71 -42.46
CA SER A 202 -16.75 8.29 -42.44
C SER A 202 -15.89 7.84 -41.25
N HIS A 203 -16.21 6.64 -40.78
CA HIS A 203 -15.32 5.72 -40.09
C HIS A 203 -13.84 5.88 -40.48
N SER A 204 -12.96 6.01 -39.48
CA SER A 204 -11.57 5.64 -39.62
C SER A 204 -11.11 4.92 -38.35
N LYS A 205 -11.10 3.59 -38.44
CA LYS A 205 -10.31 2.72 -37.58
C LYS A 205 -8.85 3.07 -37.82
N LYS A 206 -8.13 3.52 -36.79
CA LYS A 206 -6.67 3.47 -36.78
C LYS A 206 -6.22 2.79 -35.50
N ALA A 207 -5.85 1.53 -35.65
CA ALA A 207 -4.93 0.86 -34.75
C ALA A 207 -3.58 1.56 -34.87
N VAL A 208 -3.01 1.98 -33.73
CA VAL A 208 -1.59 2.31 -33.63
C VAL A 208 -1.05 1.53 -32.43
N LEU A 209 -0.32 0.48 -32.79
CA LEU A 209 0.67 -0.19 -31.96
C LEU A 209 1.75 0.83 -31.60
N GLY A 210 2.09 0.94 -30.32
CA GLY A 210 3.23 1.70 -29.83
C GLY A 210 3.74 1.08 -28.52
N PRO A 211 5.06 0.86 -28.38
CA PRO A 211 5.62 -0.16 -27.49
C PRO A 211 5.61 0.28 -26.03
N SER A 212 5.11 -0.60 -25.17
CA SER A 212 5.30 -0.53 -23.72
C SER A 212 6.73 -0.95 -23.42
N ALA A 213 7.56 0.02 -23.03
CA ALA A 213 8.90 -0.21 -22.50
C ALA A 213 8.78 -0.98 -21.18
N GLN A 214 9.15 -2.25 -21.20
CA GLN A 214 9.30 -3.06 -20.01
C GLN A 214 10.67 -2.75 -19.38
N ASN A 215 10.67 -1.99 -18.29
CA ASN A 215 11.80 -1.93 -17.37
C ASN A 215 11.84 -3.23 -16.58
N THR A 216 12.69 -4.16 -16.99
CA THR A 216 13.09 -5.32 -16.20
C THR A 216 14.03 -4.85 -15.08
N ILE A 217 13.51 -4.72 -13.87
CA ILE A 217 14.33 -4.69 -12.66
C ILE A 217 14.57 -6.16 -12.27
N SER A 218 15.78 -6.63 -12.52
CA SER A 218 16.30 -7.90 -12.02
C SER A 218 16.38 -7.85 -10.50
N THR A 219 15.47 -8.54 -9.81
CA THR A 219 15.61 -8.79 -8.38
C THR A 219 16.47 -10.04 -8.17
N SER A 220 17.70 -9.83 -7.74
CA SER A 220 18.59 -10.87 -7.24
C SER A 220 18.00 -11.47 -5.97
N SER A 221 17.56 -12.72 -6.08
CA SER A 221 17.19 -13.57 -4.94
C SER A 221 18.44 -13.95 -4.16
N VAL A 222 18.55 -13.50 -2.92
CA VAL A 222 19.56 -13.98 -1.96
C VAL A 222 18.84 -14.89 -0.97
N SER A 223 19.13 -16.18 -1.07
CA SER A 223 18.63 -17.21 -0.16
C SER A 223 19.33 -17.07 1.20
N HIS A 224 18.58 -16.81 2.27
CA HIS A 224 19.09 -16.95 3.64
C HIS A 224 18.86 -18.37 4.14
N ALA A 225 19.96 -19.03 4.49
CA ALA A 225 19.99 -20.35 5.12
C ALA A 225 19.40 -20.30 6.54
N ALA A 226 18.60 -21.31 6.88
CA ALA A 226 18.03 -21.50 8.20
C ALA A 226 19.11 -21.98 9.19
N LEU A 227 19.35 -21.22 10.26
CA LEU A 227 20.08 -21.69 11.44
C LEU A 227 19.07 -22.24 12.46
N ALA A 228 19.25 -23.51 12.81
CA ALA A 228 18.52 -24.19 13.87
C ALA A 228 18.95 -23.63 15.25
N SER A 229 18.02 -23.03 15.98
CA SER A 229 18.25 -22.61 17.37
C SER A 229 17.97 -23.75 18.34
N VAL A 230 19.01 -24.14 19.07
CA VAL A 230 18.96 -24.97 20.27
C VAL A 230 18.32 -24.16 21.40
N PHE A 231 17.18 -24.61 21.92
CA PHE A 231 16.56 -24.04 23.11
C PHE A 231 17.28 -24.54 24.37
N THR A 232 18.06 -23.67 25.01
CA THR A 232 18.56 -23.87 26.37
C THR A 232 17.55 -23.30 27.36
N SER A 233 16.95 -24.18 28.15
CA SER A 233 16.01 -23.85 29.24
C SER A 233 16.73 -23.05 30.33
N MET A 234 16.27 -21.84 30.64
CA MET A 234 16.69 -21.09 31.83
C MET A 234 15.62 -21.18 32.94
N PRO A 235 16.01 -21.12 34.23
CA PRO A 235 15.09 -21.23 35.36
C PRO A 235 14.33 -19.92 35.61
N GLN A 236 13.04 -20.01 35.92
CA GLN A 236 12.22 -18.90 36.39
C GLN A 236 12.68 -18.42 37.78
N PRO A 237 12.80 -17.10 38.02
CA PRO A 237 12.90 -16.54 39.36
C PRO A 237 11.52 -16.49 40.07
N PRO A 238 11.51 -16.50 41.42
CA PRO A 238 10.29 -16.57 42.22
C PRO A 238 9.51 -15.25 42.23
N MET A 239 8.18 -15.41 42.25
CA MET A 239 7.17 -14.34 42.28
C MET A 239 7.29 -13.53 43.57
N ALA A 240 7.52 -12.22 43.44
CA ALA A 240 7.36 -11.26 44.52
C ALA A 240 5.94 -10.67 44.48
N SER A 241 5.31 -10.64 45.64
CA SER A 241 3.95 -10.19 45.94
C SER A 241 3.70 -8.72 45.59
N GLU A 242 2.54 -8.47 44.98
CA GLU A 242 1.98 -7.16 44.64
C GLU A 242 1.53 -6.39 45.89
N PRO A 243 1.77 -5.07 45.96
CA PRO A 243 1.00 -4.16 46.79
C PRO A 243 -0.16 -3.55 46.00
N ASP A 244 -1.36 -3.62 46.57
CA ASP A 244 -2.52 -2.84 46.17
C ASP A 244 -2.24 -1.34 46.36
N ASP A 245 -2.26 -0.54 45.29
CA ASP A 245 -2.25 0.92 45.34
C ASP A 245 -3.39 1.50 44.49
N ASP A 246 -4.43 1.92 45.21
CA ASP A 246 -5.53 2.75 44.74
C ASP A 246 -5.02 4.17 44.43
N GLY A 247 -4.83 4.48 43.15
CA GLY A 247 -4.35 5.80 42.78
C GLY A 247 -4.43 6.09 41.30
N ALA A 248 -5.62 6.45 40.80
CA ALA A 248 -5.86 6.96 39.46
C ALA A 248 -5.07 8.27 39.22
N LYS A 249 -3.80 8.13 38.84
CA LYS A 249 -3.01 9.17 38.19
C LYS A 249 -2.88 8.82 36.73
N ASN A 250 -3.42 9.70 35.90
CA ASN A 250 -3.27 9.72 34.46
C ASN A 250 -1.77 9.53 34.14
N PRO A 251 -1.34 8.44 33.48
CA PRO A 251 0.04 8.30 33.09
C PRO A 251 0.23 9.26 31.93
N ASP A 252 0.75 10.46 32.22
CA ASP A 252 1.46 11.23 31.23
C ASP A 252 2.47 10.28 30.62
N CYS A 253 2.18 9.93 29.36
CA CYS A 253 2.97 9.02 28.57
C CYS A 253 4.24 9.76 28.15
N ASP A 254 5.10 10.10 29.11
CA ASP A 254 6.55 10.18 28.92
C ASP A 254 7.10 8.76 28.70
N PHE A 255 6.45 8.01 27.81
CA PHE A 255 7.14 7.06 26.98
C PHE A 255 7.98 7.92 26.03
N SER A 256 9.10 8.43 26.55
CA SER A 256 10.34 8.22 25.82
C SER A 256 10.33 6.72 25.51
N CYS A 257 9.76 6.33 24.35
CA CYS A 257 10.04 5.03 23.76
C CYS A 257 11.56 5.03 23.85
N PRO A 258 12.19 4.18 24.71
CA PRO A 258 13.62 4.19 24.81
C PRO A 258 14.03 4.05 23.36
N ILE A 259 14.67 5.09 22.80
CA ILE A 259 15.46 4.95 21.60
C ILE A 259 16.33 3.81 22.05
N SER A 260 15.92 2.60 21.65
CA SER A 260 16.57 1.38 22.07
C SER A 260 17.95 1.71 21.62
N HIS A 261 18.83 2.01 22.58
CA HIS A 261 20.22 2.28 22.32
C HIS A 261 20.63 0.94 21.75
N TYR A 262 20.45 0.81 20.44
CA TYR A 262 21.05 -0.18 19.60
C TYR A 262 22.48 0.17 19.88
N LEU A 263 23.01 -0.51 20.90
CA LEU A 263 24.42 -0.56 21.18
C LEU A 263 25.02 -0.69 19.80
N PRO A 264 25.86 0.29 19.38
CA PRO A 264 26.43 0.28 18.05
C PRO A 264 26.87 -1.16 17.85
N PHE A 265 26.29 -1.84 16.86
CA PHE A 265 26.74 -3.16 16.51
C PHE A 265 28.21 -2.91 16.17
N HIS A 266 29.08 -3.18 17.14
CA HIS A 266 30.49 -3.35 16.94
C HIS A 266 30.50 -4.53 15.99
N THR A 267 30.48 -4.22 14.69
CA THR A 267 30.91 -5.16 13.68
C THR A 267 32.28 -5.58 14.17
N PRO A 268 32.50 -6.86 14.53
CA PRO A 268 33.85 -7.30 14.76
C PRO A 268 34.56 -7.09 13.43
N SER A 269 35.41 -6.07 13.38
CA SER A 269 36.30 -5.79 12.27
C SER A 269 37.25 -6.98 12.17
N LEU A 270 36.84 -8.02 11.46
CA LEU A 270 37.64 -9.21 11.18
C LEU A 270 38.57 -9.00 9.97
N PHE A 271 38.65 -7.78 9.45
CA PHE A 271 39.63 -7.40 8.45
C PHE A 271 40.34 -6.13 8.91
N SER A 272 41.29 -6.30 9.83
CA SER A 272 42.45 -5.40 9.83
C SER A 272 43.17 -5.62 8.50
N PRO A 273 43.26 -4.62 7.60
CA PRO A 273 44.16 -4.72 6.47
C PRO A 273 45.60 -4.93 7.00
N PRO A 274 46.44 -5.71 6.30
CA PRO A 274 47.83 -5.85 6.70
C PRO A 274 48.47 -4.47 6.78
N VAL A 275 49.02 -4.16 7.96
CA VAL A 275 49.83 -2.98 8.20
C VAL A 275 51.04 -3.07 7.27
N VAL A 276 51.00 -2.35 6.16
CA VAL A 276 52.18 -2.11 5.34
C VAL A 276 53.07 -1.18 6.15
N VAL A 277 54.09 -1.77 6.77
CA VAL A 277 55.16 -1.07 7.48
C VAL A 277 55.84 -0.14 6.47
N PRO A 278 55.81 1.20 6.66
CA PRO A 278 56.61 2.11 5.86
C PRO A 278 58.08 1.86 6.20
N SER A 279 58.83 1.40 5.21
CA SER A 279 60.28 1.26 5.31
C SER A 279 60.88 2.64 5.58
N GLN A 280 61.49 2.78 6.75
CA GLN A 280 62.19 3.99 7.16
C GLN A 280 63.37 4.25 6.21
N SER A 281 63.35 5.40 5.56
CA SER A 281 64.53 6.02 4.97
C SER A 281 64.63 7.45 5.48
N THR A 282 65.31 7.60 6.62
CA THR A 282 66.04 8.83 6.98
C THR A 282 67.43 8.78 6.31
N PRO A 283 68.23 9.87 6.26
CA PRO A 283 67.95 11.30 6.44
C PRO A 283 68.56 12.17 5.30
N SER A 284 68.23 13.47 5.22
CA SER A 284 69.26 14.52 5.09
C SER A 284 68.68 15.93 5.27
N VAL A 285 69.17 16.62 6.30
CA VAL A 285 69.17 18.09 6.49
C VAL A 285 70.41 18.63 5.75
N PRO A 286 70.37 19.78 5.04
CA PRO A 286 70.68 21.11 5.61
C PRO A 286 69.76 22.22 5.06
N ALA A 287 69.27 23.20 5.83
CA ALA A 287 69.89 24.31 6.55
C ALA A 287 69.62 25.66 5.85
N THR A 288 69.36 26.68 6.68
CA THR A 288 69.71 28.11 6.52
C THR A 288 68.73 29.04 5.77
N THR A 289 68.12 29.93 6.59
CA THR A 289 67.92 31.40 6.44
C THR A 289 67.12 31.99 5.28
N SER A 290 66.17 32.86 5.63
CA SER A 290 66.10 34.30 5.26
C SER A 290 64.66 34.76 5.52
N SER A 291 64.36 35.57 6.54
CA SER A 291 64.34 37.04 6.46
C SER A 291 63.57 37.54 5.23
N TYR A 292 62.38 38.09 5.43
CA TYR A 292 62.03 39.45 4.98
C TYR A 292 60.66 39.87 5.55
N ASP A 293 60.69 41.02 6.23
CA ASP A 293 59.57 41.92 6.52
C ASP A 293 58.86 42.37 5.22
N ILE A 294 57.55 42.57 5.29
CA ILE A 294 56.79 43.83 5.04
C ILE A 294 55.34 43.60 5.49
#